data_AF-A0A517X1B0-F1
#
_entry.id   AF-A0A517X1B0-F1
#
_cell.length_a   1.000
_cell.length_b   1.000
_cell.length_c   1.000
_cell.angle_alpha   90.00
_cell.angle_beta   90.00
_cell.angle_gamma   90.00
#
_symmetry.space_group_name_H-M   'P 1'
#
loop_
_entity.id
_entity.type
_entity.pdbx_description
1 polymer ?
#
loop_
_entity_poly.entity_id
_entity_poly.type
_entity_poly.pdbx_seq_one_letter_code
_entity_poly.pdbx_strand_id
1 'polypeptide(L)'
;MTERKESKFIRFLSYAIPILLVIYVLGVGPIAGVITQPDGSVNPEHRSWAISFYAPLFFVVKSNASLESIVEEYVQFWVDII
;
A
#
# COMPACT_ATOMS: atom_id res chain seq x y z
N MET A 1 31.63 22.83 -0.29
CA MET A 1 30.32 23.07 -0.98
C MET A 1 29.47 21.81 -1.14
N THR A 2 30.06 20.62 -1.09
CA THR A 2 29.38 19.30 -1.11
C THR A 2 28.55 19.02 0.16
N GLU A 3 29.03 19.40 1.34
CA GLU A 3 28.33 19.20 2.63
C GLU A 3 26.91 19.80 2.68
N ARG A 4 26.70 20.96 2.04
CA ARG A 4 25.36 21.59 1.96
C ARG A 4 24.37 20.83 1.08
N LYS A 5 24.86 20.05 0.11
CA LYS A 5 23.99 19.25 -0.78
C LYS A 5 23.56 17.95 -0.10
N GLU A 6 24.48 17.28 0.60
CA GLU A 6 24.17 16.07 1.37
C GLU A 6 23.16 16.35 2.49
N SER A 7 23.34 17.46 3.22
CA SER A 7 22.39 17.87 4.26
C SER A 7 20.96 18.09 3.73
N LYS A 8 20.82 18.70 2.55
CA LYS A 8 19.50 18.89 1.90
C LYS A 8 18.90 17.58 1.42
N PHE A 9 19.72 16.67 0.89
CA PHE A 9 19.26 15.38 0.41
C PHE A 9 18.81 14.46 1.55
N ILE A 10 19.58 14.41 2.65
CA ILE A 10 19.21 13.69 3.87
C ILE A 10 17.91 14.24 4.46
N ARG A 11 17.76 15.57 4.48
CA ARG A 11 16.52 16.23 4.94
C ARG A 11 15.33 15.90 4.03
N PHE A 12 15.54 15.77 2.72
CA PHE A 12 14.48 15.35 1.81
C PHE A 12 14.09 13.88 2.05
N LEU A 13 15.06 12.97 2.11
CA LEU A 13 14.82 11.54 2.35
C LEU A 13 14.10 11.28 3.67
N SER A 14 14.45 12.02 4.73
CA SER A 14 13.80 11.88 6.04
C SER A 14 12.32 12.25 6.03
N TYR A 15 11.86 13.09 5.10
CA TYR A 15 10.42 13.31 4.88
C TYR A 15 9.83 12.40 3.81
N ALA A 16 10.57 12.11 2.74
CA ALA A 16 10.08 11.30 1.63
C ALA A 16 9.80 9.86 2.05
N ILE A 17 10.69 9.23 2.84
CA ILE A 17 10.52 7.85 3.28
C ILE A 17 9.21 7.64 4.06
N PRO A 18 8.90 8.39 5.14
CA PRO A 18 7.64 8.19 5.87
C PRO A 18 6.42 8.49 4.99
N ILE A 19 6.49 9.51 4.12
CA ILE A 19 5.39 9.81 3.20
C ILE A 19 5.17 8.65 2.22
N LEU A 20 6.24 8.11 1.64
CA LEU A 20 6.17 6.96 0.73
C LEU A 20 5.64 5.71 1.43
N LEU A 21 5.98 5.49 2.70
CA LEU A 21 5.41 4.40 3.48
C LEU A 21 3.92 4.58 3.71
N VAL A 22 3.45 5.79 4.03
CA VAL A 22 2.02 6.08 4.15
C VAL A 22 1.30 5.84 2.81
N ILE A 23 1.86 6.35 1.71
CA ILE A 23 1.30 6.13 0.37
C ILE A 23 1.26 4.63 0.03
N TYR A 24 2.32 3.89 0.37
CA TYR A 24 2.37 2.45 0.17
C TYR A 24 1.26 1.73 0.94
N VAL A 25 1.12 1.97 2.24
CA VAL A 25 0.07 1.32 3.05
C VAL A 25 -1.32 1.69 2.55
N LEU A 26 -1.58 2.97 2.27
CA LEU A 26 -2.89 3.43 1.80
C LEU A 26 -3.18 2.99 0.36
N GLY A 27 -2.15 2.71 -0.45
CA GLY A 27 -2.28 2.30 -1.84
C GLY A 27 -2.90 0.91 -2.03
N VAL A 28 -2.91 0.06 -1.01
CA VAL A 28 -3.50 -1.30 -1.11
C VAL A 28 -4.99 -1.26 -1.49
N GLY A 29 -5.74 -0.28 -0.98
CA GLY A 29 -7.17 -0.11 -1.24
C GLY A 29 -7.45 0.24 -2.71
N PRO A 30 -6.96 1.38 -3.23
CA PRO A 30 -7.13 1.75 -4.63
C PRO A 30 -6.65 0.66 -5.60
N ILE A 31 -5.53 0.01 -5.31
CA ILE A 31 -5.05 -1.10 -6.14
C ILE A 31 -6.05 -2.26 -6.14
N ALA A 32 -6.59 -2.64 -4.98
CA ALA A 32 -7.59 -3.70 -4.89
C ALA A 32 -8.86 -3.36 -5.68
N GLY A 33 -9.34 -2.11 -5.62
CA GLY A 33 -10.48 -1.67 -6.42
C GLY A 33 -10.19 -1.71 -7.92
N VAL A 34 -9.02 -1.24 -8.37
CA VAL A 34 -8.63 -1.24 -9.79
C VAL A 34 -8.47 -2.64 -10.38
N ILE A 35 -7.97 -3.61 -9.60
CA ILE A 35 -7.74 -4.98 -10.11
C ILE A 35 -8.97 -5.88 -10.01
N THR A 36 -9.99 -5.47 -9.24
CA THR A 36 -11.26 -6.20 -9.10
C THR A 36 -12.19 -5.82 -10.25
N GLN A 37 -12.70 -6.83 -10.94
CA GLN A 37 -13.66 -6.66 -12.04
C GLN A 37 -15.08 -6.49 -11.49
N PRO A 38 -16.04 -5.97 -12.29
CA PRO A 38 -17.42 -5.76 -11.85
C PRO A 38 -18.16 -7.02 -11.38
N ASP A 39 -17.72 -8.20 -11.83
CA ASP A 39 -18.24 -9.51 -11.40
C ASP A 39 -17.59 -10.03 -10.10
N GLY A 40 -16.71 -9.23 -9.48
CA GLY A 40 -15.93 -9.58 -8.30
C GLY A 40 -14.70 -10.45 -8.60
N SER A 41 -14.42 -10.76 -9.88
CA SER A 41 -13.25 -11.55 -10.25
C SER A 41 -11.98 -10.71 -10.29
N VAL A 42 -10.83 -11.31 -9.99
CA VAL A 42 -9.53 -10.64 -10.06
C VAL A 42 -8.64 -11.45 -11.01
N ASN A 43 -8.01 -10.78 -11.99
CA ASN A 43 -7.05 -11.45 -12.86
C ASN A 43 -5.92 -12.08 -12.01
N PRO A 44 -5.64 -13.39 -12.16
CA PRO A 44 -4.62 -14.09 -11.38
C PRO A 44 -3.24 -13.42 -11.40
N GLU A 45 -2.84 -12.82 -12.52
CA GLU A 45 -1.54 -12.14 -12.64
C GLU A 45 -1.50 -10.86 -11.80
N HIS A 46 -2.54 -10.03 -11.88
CA HIS A 46 -2.66 -8.81 -11.07
C HIS A 46 -2.76 -9.14 -9.58
N ARG A 47 -3.48 -10.20 -9.22
CA ARG A 47 -3.56 -10.70 -7.85
C ARG A 47 -2.20 -11.14 -7.34
N SER A 48 -1.47 -11.95 -8.11
CA SER A 48 -0.15 -12.47 -7.73
C SER A 48 0.86 -11.33 -7.53
N TRP A 49 0.84 -10.35 -8.44
CA TRP A 49 1.67 -9.15 -8.32
C TRP A 49 1.30 -8.33 -7.07
N ALA A 50 0.01 -8.05 -6.84
CA ALA A 50 -0.44 -7.25 -5.69
C ALA A 50 -0.10 -7.93 -4.36
N ILE A 51 -0.31 -9.26 -4.26
CA ILE A 51 0.09 -10.04 -3.08
C ILE A 51 1.59 -9.95 -2.84
N SER A 52 2.40 -10.05 -3.89
CA SER A 52 3.86 -9.99 -3.77
C SER A 52 4.34 -8.59 -3.36
N PHE A 53 3.78 -7.55 -3.98
CA PHE A 53 4.16 -6.15 -3.72
C PHE A 53 3.75 -5.69 -2.32
N TYR A 54 2.58 -6.12 -1.83
CA TYR A 54 2.06 -5.82 -0.51
C TYR A 54 2.36 -6.89 0.55
N ALA A 55 3.21 -7.87 0.26
CA ALA A 55 3.54 -8.95 1.20
C ALA A 55 4.03 -8.45 2.58
N PRO A 56 4.89 -7.41 2.68
CA PRO A 56 5.26 -6.84 3.98
C PRO A 56 4.06 -6.31 4.78
N LEU A 57 3.11 -5.64 4.11
CA LEU A 57 1.90 -5.14 4.75
C LEU A 57 1.05 -6.31 5.24
N PHE A 58 0.76 -7.29 4.38
CA PHE A 58 -0.05 -8.45 4.74
C PHE A 58 0.57 -9.29 5.86
N PHE A 59 1.90 -9.37 5.93
CA PHE A 59 2.59 -10.03 7.04
C PHE A 59 2.26 -9.36 8.38
N VAL A 60 2.31 -8.02 8.45
CA VAL A 60 2.01 -7.27 9.67
C VAL A 60 0.51 -7.36 10.00
N VAL A 61 -0.35 -7.17 9.01
CA VAL A 61 -1.81 -7.20 9.16
C VAL A 61 -2.26 -8.55 9.72
N LYS A 62 -1.78 -9.66 9.16
CA LYS A 62 -2.12 -11.02 9.61
C LYS A 62 -1.67 -11.33 11.04
N SER A 63 -0.69 -10.59 11.57
CA SER A 63 -0.22 -10.76 12.94
C SER A 63 -1.11 -10.04 13.98
N ASN A 64 -2.07 -9.21 13.53
CA ASN A 64 -2.90 -8.38 14.41
C ASN A 64 -4.35 -8.33 13.90
N ALA A 65 -5.24 -9.01 14.62
CA ALA A 65 -6.66 -9.12 14.25
C ALA A 65 -7.39 -7.78 14.08
N SER A 66 -7.02 -6.75 14.85
CA SER A 66 -7.62 -5.41 14.70
C SER A 66 -7.15 -4.70 13.43
N LEU A 67 -5.90 -4.90 13.02
CA LEU A 67 -5.42 -4.37 11.75
C LEU A 67 -6.01 -5.12 10.57
N GLU A 68 -6.20 -6.42 10.69
CA GLU A 68 -6.87 -7.25 9.68
C GLU A 68 -8.27 -6.73 9.37
N SER A 69 -9.11 -6.54 10.39
CA SER A 69 -10.47 -6.01 10.18
C SER A 69 -10.46 -4.62 9.55
N ILE A 70 -9.57 -3.71 9.99
CA ILE A 70 -9.48 -2.35 9.44
C ILE A 70 -9.04 -2.37 7.97
N VAL A 71 -8.06 -3.21 7.61
CA VAL A 71 -7.56 -3.28 6.24
C VAL A 71 -8.59 -3.94 5.31
N GLU A 72 -9.31 -4.96 5.78
CA GLU A 72 -10.40 -5.57 5.02
C GLU A 72 -11.52 -4.57 4.73
N GLU A 73 -11.99 -3.84 5.75
CA GLU A 73 -13.00 -2.78 5.58
C GLU A 73 -12.52 -1.68 4.62
N TYR A 74 -11.27 -1.26 4.75
CA TYR A 74 -10.67 -0.26 3.88
C TYR A 74 -10.58 -0.73 2.42
N VAL A 75 -10.15 -1.96 2.19
CA VAL A 75 -10.07 -2.55 0.85
C VAL A 75 -11.47 -2.68 0.24
N GLN A 76 -12.44 -3.16 1.02
CA GLN A 76 -13.82 -3.30 0.56
C GLN A 76 -14.41 -1.95 0.15
N PHE A 77 -14.19 -0.90 0.95
CA PHE A 77 -14.60 0.46 0.61
C PHE A 77 -14.11 0.89 -0.77
N TRP A 78 -12.85 0.58 -1.13
CA TRP A 78 -12.30 0.93 -2.43
C TRP A 78 -12.86 0.09 -3.59
N VAL A 79 -13.18 -1.18 -3.33
CA VAL A 79 -13.84 -2.06 -4.31
C VAL A 79 -15.27 -1.59 -4.58
N ASP A 80 -15.96 -1.04 -3.58
CA ASP A 80 -17.35 -0.60 -3.73
C ASP A 80 -17.51 0.74 -4.48
N ILE A 81 -16.47 1.60 -4.47
CA ILE A 81 -16.55 2.96 -5.05
C ILE A 81 -15.94 3.09 -6.45
N ILE A 82 -15.15 2.10 -6.89
CA ILE A 82 -14.49 2.07 -8.22
C ILE A 82 -15.36 1.26 -9.18
#